data_AF-A0AAJ2TH34-F1
#
_entry.id   AF-A0AAJ2TH34-F1
#
_cell.length_a   1.000
_cell.length_b   1.000
_cell.length_c   1.000
_cell.angle_alpha   90.00
_cell.angle_beta   90.00
_cell.angle_gamma   90.00
#
_symmetry.space_group_name_H-M   'P 1'
#
loop_
_entity.id
_entity.type
_entity.pdbx_description
1 polymer ?
#
loop_
_entity_poly.entity_id
_entity_poly.type
_entity_poly.pdbx_seq_one_letter_code
_entity_poly.pdbx_strand_id
1 'polypeptide(L)'
;MKIKKLLIGTGVVFATGIALYHACVIKKGKEFEASLDNSADSLDETVLYGGKMKDYRDQTMQDTKIGAFFGGMQLDFSDVVTKKDHYRMDISIISGGLNIIVPDNFKLKIVDTCKFGGIADNTVCVDPDHSVALSVFADITCGGLNFENASE
;
A
#
# COMPACT_ATOMS: atom_id res chain seq x y z
N MET A 1 -36.02 -5.57 -31.92
CA MET A 1 -36.32 -6.16 -30.58
C MET A 1 -35.20 -7.04 -30.01
N LYS A 2 -34.43 -7.78 -30.83
CA LYS A 2 -33.34 -8.68 -30.36
C LYS A 2 -32.15 -7.94 -29.70
N ILE A 3 -31.73 -6.79 -30.24
CA ILE A 3 -30.60 -6.00 -29.70
C ILE A 3 -30.88 -5.47 -28.28
N LYS A 4 -32.10 -5.01 -27.99
CA LYS A 4 -32.48 -4.54 -26.64
C LYS A 4 -32.37 -5.65 -25.59
N LYS A 5 -32.82 -6.87 -25.91
CA LYS A 5 -32.71 -8.03 -24.99
C LYS A 5 -31.25 -8.44 -24.77
N LEU A 6 -30.43 -8.40 -25.81
CA LEU A 6 -29.00 -8.67 -25.71
C LEU A 6 -28.30 -7.67 -24.79
N LEU A 7 -28.54 -6.36 -24.99
CA LEU A 7 -27.96 -5.29 -24.17
C LEU A 7 -28.37 -5.39 -22.69
N ILE A 8 -29.63 -5.75 -22.41
CA ILE A 8 -30.09 -5.96 -21.03
C ILE A 8 -29.37 -7.17 -20.41
N GLY A 9 -29.25 -8.28 -21.15
CA GLY A 9 -28.56 -9.49 -20.68
C GLY A 9 -27.08 -9.25 -20.36
N THR A 10 -26.33 -8.59 -21.25
CA THR A 10 -24.92 -8.24 -21.00
C THR A 10 -24.76 -7.24 -19.87
N GLY A 11 -25.67 -6.27 -19.74
CA GLY A 11 -25.67 -5.31 -18.62
C GLY A 11 -25.79 -5.99 -17.26
N VAL A 12 -26.67 -6.99 -17.14
CA VAL A 12 -26.85 -7.76 -15.89
C VAL A 12 -25.57 -8.53 -15.54
N VAL A 13 -24.98 -9.24 -16.49
CA VAL A 13 -23.74 -10.01 -16.26
C VAL A 13 -22.60 -9.10 -15.79
N PHE A 14 -22.44 -7.94 -16.43
CA PHE A 14 -21.41 -6.97 -16.06
C PHE A 14 -21.63 -6.41 -14.65
N ALA A 15 -22.87 -6.02 -14.32
CA ALA A 15 -23.21 -5.51 -12.99
C ALA A 15 -22.97 -6.55 -11.89
N THR A 16 -23.34 -7.82 -12.12
CA THR A 16 -23.07 -8.92 -11.18
C THR A 16 -21.57 -9.17 -11.03
N GLY A 17 -20.80 -9.09 -12.12
CA GLY A 17 -19.34 -9.21 -12.09
C GLY A 17 -18.69 -8.12 -11.23
N ILE A 18 -19.07 -6.86 -11.44
CA ILE A 18 -18.59 -5.74 -10.61
C ILE A 18 -18.98 -5.93 -9.15
N ALA A 19 -20.23 -6.31 -8.86
CA ALA A 19 -20.69 -6.51 -7.49
C ALA A 19 -19.90 -7.61 -6.78
N LEU A 20 -19.62 -8.72 -7.47
CA LEU A 20 -18.83 -9.82 -6.92
C LEU A 20 -17.37 -9.41 -6.70
N TYR A 21 -16.78 -8.68 -7.64
CA TYR A 21 -15.44 -8.12 -7.48
C TYR A 21 -15.38 -7.20 -6.25
N HIS A 22 -16.31 -6.25 -6.14
CA HIS A 22 -16.42 -5.36 -4.97
C HIS A 22 -16.53 -6.14 -3.66
N ALA A 23 -17.39 -7.16 -3.59
CA ALA A 23 -17.53 -8.00 -2.41
C ALA A 23 -16.22 -8.73 -2.05
N CYS A 24 -15.49 -9.24 -3.06
CA CYS A 24 -14.20 -9.90 -2.87
C CYS A 24 -13.13 -8.94 -2.33
N VAL A 25 -13.04 -7.73 -2.90
CA VAL A 25 -12.09 -6.70 -2.44
C VAL A 25 -12.44 -6.25 -1.02
N ILE A 26 -13.71 -6.03 -0.69
CA ILE A 26 -14.16 -5.68 0.67
C ILE A 26 -13.80 -6.78 1.67
N LYS A 27 -14.05 -8.04 1.31
CA LYS A 27 -13.71 -9.17 2.17
C LYS A 27 -12.21 -9.20 2.46
N LYS A 28 -11.37 -9.12 1.42
CA LYS A 28 -9.91 -9.05 1.59
C LYS A 28 -9.47 -7.86 2.43
N GLY A 29 -10.07 -6.69 2.22
CA GLY A 29 -9.76 -5.50 3.00
C GLY A 29 -10.06 -5.65 4.49
N LYS A 30 -11.20 -6.26 4.83
CA LYS A 30 -11.57 -6.57 6.22
C LYS A 30 -10.68 -7.64 6.85
N GLU A 31 -10.29 -8.66 6.08
CA GLU A 31 -9.35 -9.69 6.54
C GLU A 31 -7.96 -9.08 6.82
N PHE A 32 -7.51 -8.15 5.98
CA PHE A 32 -6.27 -7.42 6.18
C PHE A 32 -6.33 -6.53 7.41
N GLU A 33 -7.40 -5.74 7.56
CA GLU A 33 -7.66 -4.88 8.72
C GLU A 33 -7.68 -5.66 10.03
N ALA A 34 -8.29 -6.86 10.04
CA ALA A 34 -8.30 -7.74 11.21
C ALA A 34 -6.90 -8.31 11.57
N SER A 35 -5.93 -8.23 10.65
CA SER A 35 -4.56 -8.72 10.88
C SER A 35 -3.58 -7.63 11.36
N LEU A 36 -4.04 -6.39 11.46
CA LEU A 36 -3.24 -5.24 11.90
C LEU A 36 -3.08 -5.23 13.41
N ASP A 37 -1.93 -4.71 13.86
CA ASP A 37 -1.81 -4.29 15.24
C ASP A 37 -2.57 -2.98 15.46
N ASN A 38 -3.55 -3.01 16.37
CA ASN A 38 -4.39 -1.88 16.73
C ASN A 38 -3.92 -1.17 18.02
N SER A 39 -2.71 -1.45 18.48
CA SER A 39 -2.07 -0.71 19.58
C SER A 39 -1.88 0.77 19.21
N ALA A 40 -1.89 1.65 20.20
CA ALA A 40 -1.81 3.09 19.97
C ALA A 40 -0.48 3.53 19.31
N ASP A 41 0.57 2.75 19.49
CA ASP A 41 1.91 3.01 18.97
C ASP A 41 2.16 2.32 17.62
N SER A 42 1.17 1.59 17.10
CA SER A 42 1.29 0.86 15.84
C SER A 42 1.36 1.80 14.63
N LEU A 43 2.25 1.45 13.69
CA LEU A 43 2.37 2.12 12.39
C LEU A 43 1.49 1.47 11.30
N ASP A 44 0.79 0.37 11.64
CA ASP A 44 -0.06 -0.36 10.70
C ASP A 44 -1.22 0.49 10.17
N GLU A 45 -1.45 0.45 8.86
CA GLU A 45 -2.48 1.24 8.21
C GLU A 45 -3.27 0.49 7.16
N THR A 46 -4.54 0.88 7.03
CA THR A 46 -5.40 0.39 5.95
C THR A 46 -6.40 1.43 5.52
N VAL A 47 -6.70 1.46 4.22
CA VAL A 47 -7.83 2.20 3.66
C VAL A 47 -8.67 1.24 2.81
N LEU A 48 -9.90 0.99 3.28
CA LEU A 48 -10.85 0.22 2.50
C LEU A 48 -11.49 1.09 1.41
N TYR A 49 -11.83 2.34 1.74
CA TYR A 49 -12.37 3.36 0.82
C TYR A 49 -11.78 4.74 1.12
N GLY A 50 -11.42 5.49 0.09
CA GLY A 50 -11.05 6.91 0.21
C GLY A 50 -9.54 7.16 0.27
N GLY A 51 -9.11 8.11 1.10
CA GLY A 51 -7.72 8.53 1.20
C GLY A 51 -7.28 8.74 2.65
N LYS A 52 -6.02 8.45 2.96
CA LYS A 52 -5.39 8.80 4.24
C LYS A 52 -4.05 9.51 4.02
N MET A 53 -3.75 10.48 4.87
CA MET A 53 -2.43 11.09 4.96
C MET A 53 -1.98 10.99 6.41
N LYS A 54 -0.79 10.45 6.64
CA LYS A 54 -0.22 10.32 7.98
C LYS A 54 1.25 10.73 8.01
N ASP A 55 1.62 11.29 9.14
CA ASP A 55 2.94 11.77 9.46
C ASP A 55 3.47 10.96 10.66
N TYR A 56 4.58 10.25 10.44
CA TYR A 56 5.24 9.40 11.42
C TYR A 56 6.61 9.96 11.85
N ARG A 57 6.89 11.23 11.55
CA ARG A 57 8.11 11.88 12.06
C ARG A 57 8.18 11.78 13.58
N ASP A 58 9.39 11.61 14.09
CA ASP A 58 9.72 11.38 15.50
C ASP A 58 9.16 10.07 16.11
N GLN A 59 8.40 9.26 15.36
CA GLN A 59 7.93 7.96 15.85
C GLN A 59 9.02 6.89 15.74
N THR A 60 8.97 5.90 16.64
CA THR A 60 9.91 4.76 16.57
C THR A 60 9.52 3.85 15.41
N MET A 61 10.44 3.63 14.47
CA MET A 61 10.22 2.70 13.37
C MET A 61 10.02 1.26 13.88
N GLN A 62 9.08 0.56 13.27
CA GLN A 62 8.74 -0.84 13.54
C GLN A 62 8.37 -1.57 12.25
N ASP A 63 8.27 -2.89 12.34
CA ASP A 63 7.69 -3.67 11.25
C ASP A 63 6.23 -3.25 11.06
N THR A 64 5.78 -3.10 9.81
CA THR A 64 4.47 -2.52 9.55
C THR A 64 3.75 -3.14 8.36
N LYS A 65 2.42 -3.11 8.42
CA LYS A 65 1.51 -3.57 7.38
C LYS A 65 0.69 -2.41 6.84
N ILE A 66 0.64 -2.27 5.51
CA ILE A 66 -0.05 -1.16 4.84
C ILE A 66 -0.97 -1.70 3.74
N GLY A 67 -2.26 -1.35 3.80
CA GLY A 67 -3.28 -1.86 2.88
C GLY A 67 -4.07 -0.76 2.16
N ALA A 68 -4.21 -0.84 0.84
CA ALA A 68 -5.07 0.06 0.06
C ALA A 68 -5.97 -0.72 -0.90
N PHE A 69 -7.28 -0.73 -0.64
CA PHE A 69 -8.23 -1.60 -1.35
C PHE A 69 -9.08 -0.87 -2.39
N PHE A 70 -9.72 0.24 -2.02
CA PHE A 70 -10.38 1.18 -2.95
C PHE A 70 -10.01 2.63 -2.59
N GLY A 71 -8.76 3.01 -2.85
CA GLY A 71 -8.27 4.29 -2.36
C GLY A 71 -6.77 4.42 -2.37
N GLY A 72 -6.24 5.34 -1.59
CA GLY A 72 -4.79 5.46 -1.46
C GLY A 72 -4.33 6.17 -0.20
N MET A 73 -3.03 6.13 0.04
CA MET A 73 -2.44 6.77 1.21
C MET A 73 -1.14 7.48 0.86
N GLN A 74 -0.87 8.57 1.57
CA GLN A 74 0.43 9.21 1.63
C GLN A 74 0.95 9.08 3.05
N LEU A 75 2.09 8.43 3.23
CA LEU A 75 2.65 8.13 4.53
C LEU A 75 4.06 8.72 4.59
N ASP A 76 4.28 9.60 5.56
CA ASP A 76 5.56 10.26 5.75
C ASP A 76 6.35 9.62 6.88
N PHE A 77 7.45 8.96 6.54
CA PHE A 77 8.40 8.38 7.47
C PHE A 77 9.74 9.12 7.50
N SER A 78 9.88 10.30 6.87
CA SER A 78 11.16 10.98 6.61
C SER A 78 12.10 11.09 7.82
N ASP A 79 11.55 11.29 9.01
CA ASP A 79 12.29 11.53 10.25
C ASP A 79 11.94 10.50 11.35
N VAL A 80 11.73 9.23 10.99
CA VAL A 80 11.50 8.17 11.99
C VAL A 80 12.75 7.83 12.81
N VAL A 81 12.54 7.48 14.07
CA VAL A 81 13.60 7.03 14.98
C VAL A 81 13.83 5.53 14.80
N THR A 82 15.01 5.15 14.30
CA THR A 82 15.41 3.74 14.13
C THR A 82 16.14 3.22 15.36
N LYS A 83 15.72 2.06 15.88
CA LYS A 83 16.37 1.33 16.98
C LYS A 83 17.03 0.02 16.53
N LYS A 84 16.82 -0.36 15.27
CA LYS A 84 17.35 -1.56 14.62
C LYS A 84 17.92 -1.16 13.26
N ASP A 85 18.74 -2.04 12.69
CA ASP A 85 19.34 -1.93 11.36
C ASP A 85 18.47 -2.55 10.25
N HIS A 86 17.41 -3.26 10.61
CA HIS A 86 16.51 -3.94 9.68
C HIS A 86 15.05 -3.81 10.10
N TYR A 87 14.19 -3.55 9.11
CA TYR A 87 12.74 -3.47 9.24
C TYR A 87 12.03 -4.15 8.07
N ARG A 88 10.79 -4.59 8.32
CA ARG A 88 9.91 -5.21 7.33
C ARG A 88 8.66 -4.36 7.10
N MET A 89 8.27 -4.23 5.84
CA MET A 89 7.02 -3.59 5.43
C MET A 89 6.23 -4.51 4.49
N ASP A 90 5.03 -4.91 4.91
CA ASP A 90 4.12 -5.73 4.11
C ASP A 90 3.01 -4.87 3.50
N ILE A 91 2.92 -4.85 2.17
CA ILE A 91 2.03 -3.96 1.42
C ILE A 91 1.05 -4.78 0.59
N SER A 92 -0.23 -4.40 0.65
CA SER A 92 -1.29 -4.97 -0.19
C SER A 92 -2.11 -3.87 -0.86
N ILE A 93 -2.09 -3.83 -2.18
CA ILE A 93 -2.84 -2.86 -3.00
C ILE A 93 -3.75 -3.62 -3.96
N ILE A 94 -5.07 -3.39 -3.91
CA ILE A 94 -6.01 -4.04 -4.85
C ILE A 94 -6.54 -3.11 -5.92
N SER A 95 -7.03 -1.92 -5.56
CA SER A 95 -7.53 -0.91 -6.49
C SER A 95 -7.21 0.47 -5.94
N GLY A 96 -5.96 0.90 -6.08
CA GLY A 96 -5.49 2.06 -5.33
C GLY A 96 -4.08 2.52 -5.59
N GLY A 97 -3.53 3.28 -4.65
CA GLY A 97 -2.12 3.65 -4.69
C GLY A 97 -1.55 4.10 -3.36
N LEU A 98 -0.25 3.96 -3.19
CA LEU A 98 0.47 4.39 -2.00
C LEU A 98 1.64 5.28 -2.42
N ASN A 99 1.82 6.38 -1.70
CA ASN A 99 3.05 7.17 -1.74
C ASN A 99 3.69 7.11 -0.35
N ILE A 100 4.93 6.63 -0.27
CA ILE A 100 5.66 6.46 0.98
C ILE A 100 6.94 7.29 0.90
N ILE A 101 7.03 8.28 1.78
CA ILE A 101 8.22 9.11 1.94
C ILE A 101 9.12 8.41 2.95
N VAL A 102 10.34 8.09 2.54
CA VAL A 102 11.30 7.29 3.32
C VAL A 102 12.52 8.16 3.67
N PRO A 103 13.10 7.99 4.88
CA PRO A 103 14.38 8.62 5.22
C PRO A 103 15.48 8.31 4.19
N ASP A 104 16.43 9.23 4.03
CA ASP A 104 17.57 9.09 3.13
C ASP A 104 18.64 8.09 3.63
N ASN A 105 18.58 7.67 4.89
CA ASN A 105 19.45 6.65 5.45
C ASN A 105 18.91 5.21 5.27
N PHE A 106 17.79 5.04 4.57
CA PHE A 106 17.19 3.73 4.33
C PHE A 106 17.61 3.16 2.97
N LYS A 107 17.81 1.84 2.94
CA LYS A 107 18.04 1.06 1.73
C LYS A 107 16.90 0.08 1.51
N LEU A 108 16.12 0.30 0.46
CA LEU A 108 14.97 -0.53 0.14
C LEU A 108 15.42 -1.85 -0.52
N LYS A 109 14.76 -2.94 -0.12
CA LYS A 109 14.83 -4.25 -0.77
C LYS A 109 13.40 -4.68 -1.06
N ILE A 110 12.96 -4.44 -2.29
CA ILE A 110 11.58 -4.68 -2.71
C ILE A 110 11.44 -6.08 -3.30
N VAL A 111 10.49 -6.84 -2.79
CA VAL A 111 10.03 -8.12 -3.33
C VAL A 111 8.55 -7.97 -3.65
N ASP A 112 8.22 -7.93 -4.93
CA ASP A 112 6.87 -7.59 -5.36
C ASP A 112 6.19 -8.68 -6.21
N THR A 113 4.87 -8.56 -6.30
CA THR A 113 4.03 -9.24 -7.26
C THR A 113 3.05 -8.23 -7.83
N CYS A 114 3.40 -7.66 -8.98
CA CYS A 114 2.56 -6.71 -9.70
C CYS A 114 1.72 -7.41 -10.79
N LYS A 115 0.42 -7.12 -10.83
CA LYS A 115 -0.50 -7.61 -11.87
C LYS A 115 -0.83 -6.48 -12.86
N PHE A 116 -1.71 -5.55 -12.47
CA PHE A 116 -2.09 -4.38 -13.27
C PHE A 116 -1.60 -3.08 -12.60
N GLY A 117 -0.32 -2.78 -12.74
CA GLY A 117 0.28 -1.68 -12.00
C GLY A 117 1.80 -1.76 -11.98
N GLY A 118 2.41 -1.03 -11.04
CA GLY A 118 3.85 -1.08 -10.83
C GLY A 118 4.30 -0.39 -9.56
N ILE A 119 5.62 -0.43 -9.36
CA ILE A 119 6.33 0.23 -8.27
C ILE A 119 7.29 1.23 -8.89
N ALA A 120 7.33 2.43 -8.33
CA ALA A 120 8.35 3.43 -8.61
C ALA A 120 9.17 3.63 -7.33
N ASP A 121 10.49 3.38 -7.41
CA ASP A 121 11.42 3.67 -6.35
C ASP A 121 12.30 4.83 -6.80
N ASN A 122 12.00 6.02 -6.26
CA ASN A 122 12.77 7.24 -6.47
C ASN A 122 13.64 7.57 -5.25
N THR A 123 13.89 6.60 -4.37
CA THR A 123 14.73 6.80 -3.19
C THR A 123 16.22 6.75 -3.56
N VAL A 124 17.00 7.56 -2.85
CA VAL A 124 18.46 7.64 -2.90
C VAL A 124 18.96 7.48 -1.47
N CYS A 125 19.73 6.42 -1.23
CA CYS A 125 20.36 6.21 0.06
C CYS A 125 21.70 6.96 0.12
N VAL A 126 21.83 7.92 1.05
CA VAL A 126 22.99 8.83 1.12
C VAL A 126 24.26 8.11 1.61
N ASP A 127 24.14 7.24 2.62
CA ASP A 127 25.24 6.40 3.11
C ASP A 127 24.85 4.91 3.06
N PRO A 128 25.14 4.20 1.95
CA PRO A 128 24.82 2.78 1.82
C PRO A 128 25.52 1.86 2.83
N ASP A 129 26.69 2.26 3.37
CA ASP A 129 27.52 1.43 4.25
C ASP A 129 27.00 1.43 5.69
N HIS A 130 26.32 2.51 6.11
CA HIS A 130 25.65 2.64 7.41
C HIS A 130 24.12 2.74 7.30
N SER A 131 23.56 2.18 6.23
CA SER A 131 22.13 2.26 5.94
C SER A 131 21.28 1.31 6.78
N VAL A 132 20.02 1.72 7.02
CA VAL A 132 18.98 0.86 7.60
C VAL A 132 18.28 0.11 6.47
N ALA A 133 18.24 -1.22 6.55
CA ALA A 133 17.63 -2.05 5.52
C ALA A 133 16.11 -2.16 5.71
N LEU A 134 15.34 -1.74 4.70
CA LEU A 134 13.87 -1.90 4.68
C LEU A 134 13.48 -2.96 3.65
N SER A 135 13.02 -4.11 4.13
CA SER A 135 12.50 -5.19 3.27
C SER A 135 11.02 -4.99 3.01
N VAL A 136 10.67 -4.73 1.76
CA VAL A 136 9.30 -4.44 1.34
C VAL A 136 8.74 -5.66 0.61
N PHE A 137 7.61 -6.18 1.08
CA PHE A 137 6.87 -7.25 0.40
C PHE A 137 5.55 -6.68 -0.13
N ALA A 138 5.41 -6.54 -1.45
CA ALA A 138 4.27 -5.86 -2.05
C ALA A 138 3.44 -6.79 -2.96
N ASP A 139 2.14 -6.97 -2.68
CA ASP A 139 1.17 -7.51 -3.64
C ASP A 139 0.35 -6.36 -4.22
N ILE A 140 0.49 -6.12 -5.52
CA ILE A 140 -0.23 -5.06 -6.24
C ILE A 140 -1.09 -5.70 -7.32
N THR A 141 -2.40 -5.67 -7.13
CA THR A 141 -3.36 -6.18 -8.11
C THR A 141 -3.74 -5.13 -9.15
N CYS A 142 -4.20 -3.95 -8.74
CA CYS A 142 -4.47 -2.81 -9.62
C CYS A 142 -4.07 -1.50 -8.93
N GLY A 143 -3.05 -0.80 -9.42
CA GLY A 143 -2.57 0.41 -8.75
C GLY A 143 -1.10 0.75 -8.90
N GLY A 144 -0.60 1.62 -8.02
CA GLY A 144 0.80 2.02 -7.97
C GLY A 144 1.32 2.19 -6.55
N LEU A 145 2.60 1.86 -6.35
CA LEU A 145 3.34 2.15 -5.12
C LEU A 145 4.53 3.03 -5.47
N ASN A 146 4.62 4.21 -4.87
CA ASN A 146 5.74 5.13 -5.02
C ASN A 146 6.50 5.21 -3.70
N PHE A 147 7.82 5.08 -3.80
CA PHE A 147 8.75 5.45 -2.75
C PHE A 147 9.55 6.67 -3.20
N GLU A 148 9.69 7.64 -2.32
CA GLU A 148 10.48 8.84 -2.54
C GLU A 148 11.17 9.26 -1.23
N ASN A 149 12.24 10.04 -1.31
CA ASN A 149 12.75 10.74 -0.13
C ASN A 149 12.01 12.06 0.04
N ALA A 150 12.10 12.64 1.25
CA ALA A 150 11.61 14.00 1.46
C ALA A 150 12.34 14.96 0.51
N SER A 151 11.59 15.84 -0.15
CA SER A 151 12.15 16.93 -0.94
C SER A 151 12.76 17.97 0.02
N GLU A 152 14.03 18.34 -0.20
CA GLU A 152 14.65 19.53 0.40
C GLU A 152 13.88 20.83 0.11
#